data_AF-A0A2I3S7K4-F1
#
_entry.id   AF-A0A2I3S7K4-F1
#
_cell.length_a   1.000
_cell.length_b   1.000
_cell.length_c   1.000
_cell.angle_alpha   90.00
_cell.angle_beta   90.00
_cell.angle_gamma   90.00
#
_symmetry.space_group_name_H-M   'P 1'
#
loop_
_entity.id
_entity.type
_entity.pdbx_description
1 polymer ?
#
loop_
_entity_poly.entity_id
_entity_poly.type
_entity_poly.pdbx_seq_one_letter_code
_entity_poly.pdbx_strand_id
1 'polypeptide(L)'
;MATSATSPHAPGFPAEGRCGYYVEKKKRFCRMVVAAGKRFCGEHAGAAEEEDARKRILCPLDPKHTVYEDQLAKHLKKCNSREKPKPDFYIQDINAGLRDETEIPEQLA
;
A
#
# COMPACT_ATOMS: atom_id res chain seq x y z
N MET A 1 -48.10 -26.94 15.61
CA MET A 1 -47.30 -26.18 14.64
C MET A 1 -45.88 -26.12 15.18
N ALA A 2 -44.92 -26.76 14.50
CA ALA A 2 -43.59 -27.02 15.04
C ALA A 2 -42.75 -25.74 15.10
N THR A 3 -42.24 -25.44 16.29
CA THR A 3 -41.27 -24.37 16.55
C THR A 3 -39.92 -24.76 15.97
N SER A 4 -39.48 -24.10 14.91
CA SER A 4 -38.12 -24.25 14.38
C SER A 4 -37.13 -23.55 15.31
N ALA A 5 -36.42 -24.34 16.11
CA ALA A 5 -35.31 -23.87 16.92
C ALA A 5 -34.13 -23.49 16.01
N THR A 6 -33.74 -22.22 16.02
CA THR A 6 -32.52 -21.74 15.38
C THR A 6 -31.31 -22.18 16.20
N SER A 7 -30.55 -23.15 15.70
CA SER A 7 -29.29 -23.59 16.30
C SER A 7 -28.23 -22.47 16.32
N PRO A 8 -27.41 -22.36 17.38
CA PRO A 8 -26.28 -21.45 17.42
C PRO A 8 -25.19 -21.99 16.50
N HIS A 9 -24.88 -21.23 15.44
CA HIS A 9 -23.83 -21.56 14.47
C HIS A 9 -22.46 -21.70 15.17
N ALA A 10 -21.87 -22.89 15.05
CA ALA A 10 -20.48 -23.16 15.39
C ALA A 10 -19.51 -22.28 14.55
N PRO A 11 -18.35 -21.88 15.10
CA PRO A 11 -17.43 -20.94 14.46
C PRO A 11 -16.51 -21.57 13.41
N GLY A 12 -16.79 -22.79 12.93
CA GLY A 12 -15.82 -23.57 12.15
C GLY A 12 -15.82 -23.31 10.64
N PHE A 13 -16.95 -22.92 10.06
CA PHE A 13 -17.09 -22.95 8.60
C PHE A 13 -17.94 -21.79 8.07
N PRO A 14 -17.59 -21.23 6.90
CA PRO A 14 -18.45 -20.28 6.21
C PRO A 14 -19.77 -20.97 5.84
N ALA A 15 -20.90 -20.27 6.02
CA ALA A 15 -22.19 -20.81 5.61
C ALA A 15 -22.19 -21.07 4.10
N GLU A 16 -22.86 -22.15 3.66
CA GLU A 16 -22.96 -22.53 2.25
C GLU A 16 -23.41 -21.33 1.40
N GLY A 17 -22.71 -21.07 0.29
CA GLY A 17 -22.97 -19.92 -0.59
C GLY A 17 -22.47 -18.56 -0.07
N ARG A 18 -21.73 -18.51 1.04
CA ARG A 18 -21.10 -17.27 1.54
C ARG A 18 -19.59 -17.28 1.42
N CYS A 19 -19.03 -16.09 1.44
CA CYS A 19 -17.61 -15.85 1.29
C CYS A 19 -16.82 -16.52 2.42
N GLY A 20 -15.82 -17.32 2.03
CA GLY A 20 -14.92 -18.02 2.96
C GLY A 20 -13.87 -17.14 3.64
N TYR A 21 -13.86 -15.83 3.38
CA TYR A 21 -12.87 -14.92 3.98
C TYR A 21 -13.19 -14.68 5.47
N TYR A 22 -12.22 -14.94 6.34
CA TYR A 22 -12.35 -14.70 7.78
C TYR A 22 -11.87 -13.29 8.14
N VAL A 23 -12.78 -12.49 8.69
CA VAL A 23 -12.47 -11.12 9.12
C VAL A 23 -11.98 -11.15 10.56
N GLU A 24 -10.66 -11.20 10.76
CA GLU A 24 -10.02 -11.27 12.08
C GLU A 24 -10.49 -10.15 13.02
N LYS A 25 -10.57 -8.91 12.51
CA LYS A 25 -11.05 -7.74 13.26
C LYS A 25 -12.46 -7.92 13.84
N LYS A 26 -13.31 -8.70 13.17
CA LYS A 26 -14.73 -8.90 13.53
C LYS A 26 -15.01 -10.33 14.00
N LYS A 27 -13.97 -11.16 14.11
CA LYS A 27 -14.01 -12.58 14.52
C LYS A 27 -15.15 -13.37 13.86
N ARG A 28 -15.36 -13.17 12.55
CA ARG A 28 -16.42 -13.83 11.79
C ARG A 28 -16.07 -13.98 10.31
N PHE A 29 -16.69 -14.94 9.64
CA PHE A 29 -16.65 -15.05 8.19
C PHE A 29 -17.43 -13.91 7.51
N CYS A 30 -16.97 -13.50 6.33
CA CYS A 30 -17.65 -12.54 5.49
C CYS A 30 -19.05 -13.07 5.13
N ARG A 31 -20.07 -12.21 5.31
CA ARG A 31 -21.48 -12.60 5.13
C ARG A 31 -21.98 -12.46 3.70
N MET A 32 -21.10 -12.00 2.80
CA MET A 32 -21.41 -11.69 1.41
C MET A 32 -21.57 -12.97 0.58
N VAL A 33 -22.46 -12.94 -0.41
CA VAL A 33 -22.76 -14.09 -1.28
C VAL A 33 -21.64 -14.28 -2.31
N VAL A 34 -21.28 -15.53 -2.59
CA VAL A 34 -20.31 -15.88 -3.63
C VAL A 34 -21.01 -16.12 -4.97
N ALA A 35 -20.34 -15.81 -6.07
CA ALA A 35 -20.80 -16.23 -7.39
C ALA A 35 -20.71 -17.76 -7.53
N ALA A 36 -21.54 -18.34 -8.40
CA ALA A 36 -21.52 -19.77 -8.67
C ALA A 36 -20.09 -20.24 -9.03
N GLY A 37 -19.59 -21.24 -8.29
CA GLY A 37 -18.24 -21.80 -8.48
C GLY A 37 -17.09 -21.02 -7.84
N LYS A 38 -17.34 -19.92 -7.11
CA LYS A 38 -16.28 -19.15 -6.41
C LYS A 38 -16.34 -19.34 -4.89
N ARG A 39 -15.18 -19.25 -4.23
CA ARG A 39 -15.06 -19.37 -2.75
C ARG A 39 -15.15 -18.04 -2.00
N PHE A 40 -14.97 -16.92 -2.70
CA PHE A 40 -14.94 -15.58 -2.13
C PHE A 40 -15.90 -14.63 -2.85
N CYS A 41 -16.39 -13.60 -2.15
CA CYS A 41 -17.22 -12.56 -2.76
C CYS A 41 -16.38 -11.64 -3.64
N GLY A 42 -17.02 -10.74 -4.40
CA GLY A 42 -16.32 -9.83 -5.32
C GLY A 42 -15.18 -9.02 -4.67
N GLU A 43 -15.35 -8.57 -3.42
CA GLU A 43 -14.32 -7.83 -2.69
C GLU A 43 -13.16 -8.72 -2.22
N HIS A 44 -13.44 -9.94 -1.76
CA HIS A 44 -12.42 -10.85 -1.23
C HIS A 44 -11.88 -11.84 -2.26
N ALA A 45 -12.37 -11.81 -3.50
CA ALA A 45 -11.89 -12.67 -4.58
C ALA A 45 -10.43 -12.34 -4.97
N GLY A 46 -10.03 -11.07 -4.89
CA GLY A 46 -8.64 -10.65 -5.13
C GLY A 46 -7.74 -10.81 -3.90
N ALA A 47 -8.30 -10.76 -2.69
CA ALA A 47 -7.52 -10.82 -1.45
C ALA A 47 -6.83 -12.18 -1.23
N ALA A 48 -7.41 -13.27 -1.74
CA ALA A 48 -6.85 -14.61 -1.55
C ALA A 48 -5.72 -14.97 -2.53
N GLU A 49 -5.58 -14.26 -3.66
CA GLU A 49 -4.60 -14.62 -4.71
C GLU A 49 -3.63 -13.48 -5.10
N GLU A 50 -4.00 -12.20 -4.93
CA GLU A 50 -3.22 -11.09 -5.50
C GLU A 50 -2.43 -10.25 -4.50
N GLU A 51 -2.80 -10.23 -3.21
CA GLU A 51 -2.15 -9.31 -2.26
C GLU A 51 -0.83 -9.87 -1.70
N ASP A 52 -0.77 -11.17 -1.39
CA ASP A 52 0.42 -11.81 -0.84
C ASP A 52 1.41 -12.33 -1.89
N ALA A 53 0.98 -12.52 -3.15
CA ALA A 53 1.86 -13.01 -4.22
C ALA A 53 2.77 -11.92 -4.80
N ARG A 54 2.38 -10.64 -4.69
CA ARG A 54 3.14 -9.53 -5.28
C ARG A 54 4.27 -9.09 -4.36
N LYS A 55 5.49 -9.46 -4.73
CA LYS A 55 6.71 -9.06 -4.02
C LYS A 55 6.89 -7.55 -4.04
N ARG A 56 6.98 -6.95 -2.85
CA ARG A 56 7.40 -5.56 -2.66
C ARG A 56 8.91 -5.52 -2.41
N ILE A 57 9.60 -4.67 -3.14
CA ILE A 57 11.04 -4.41 -3.04
C ILE A 57 11.28 -2.95 -2.64
N LEU A 58 12.42 -2.66 -2.02
CA LEU A 58 12.84 -1.26 -1.82
C LEU A 58 13.16 -0.62 -3.17
N CYS A 59 12.89 0.68 -3.32
CA CYS A 59 13.19 1.36 -4.55
C CYS A 59 14.71 1.48 -4.77
N PRO A 60 15.22 1.17 -5.98
CA PRO A 60 16.65 1.30 -6.30
C PRO A 60 17.18 2.74 -6.26
N LEU A 61 16.32 3.74 -6.41
CA LEU A 61 16.71 5.16 -6.41
C LEU A 61 16.69 5.77 -5.01
N ASP A 62 15.85 5.24 -4.12
CA ASP A 62 15.74 5.71 -2.74
C ASP A 62 15.17 4.61 -1.84
N PRO A 63 15.93 4.11 -0.86
CA PRO A 63 15.46 3.05 0.03
C PRO A 63 14.36 3.53 1.01
N LYS A 64 13.97 4.81 1.01
CA LYS A 64 12.88 5.34 1.87
C LYS A 64 11.49 4.85 1.49
N HIS A 65 11.29 4.24 0.31
CA HIS A 65 9.99 3.69 -0.08
C HIS A 65 10.08 2.32 -0.73
N THR A 66 8.97 1.58 -0.63
CA THR A 66 8.79 0.26 -1.26
C THR A 66 7.93 0.36 -2.51
N VAL A 67 8.19 -0.52 -3.47
CA VAL A 67 7.48 -0.61 -4.74
C VAL A 67 7.25 -2.07 -5.08
N TYR A 68 6.21 -2.38 -5.85
CA TYR A 68 6.03 -3.73 -6.34
C TYR A 68 7.03 -4.05 -7.46
N GLU A 69 7.55 -5.27 -7.46
CA GLU A 69 8.54 -5.75 -8.43
C GLU A 69 8.02 -5.63 -9.89
N ASP A 70 6.77 -6.02 -10.13
CA ASP A 70 6.08 -5.92 -11.42
C ASP A 70 5.90 -4.45 -11.89
N GLN A 71 5.84 -3.51 -10.96
CA GLN A 71 5.65 -2.08 -11.24
C GLN A 71 6.94 -1.27 -11.21
N LEU A 72 8.10 -1.90 -10.97
CA LEU A 72 9.39 -1.22 -10.86
C LEU A 72 9.71 -0.39 -12.11
N ALA A 73 9.55 -0.96 -13.31
CA ALA A 73 9.85 -0.27 -14.56
C ALA A 73 9.00 1.01 -14.77
N LYS A 74 7.72 0.96 -14.34
CA LYS A 74 6.83 2.13 -14.36
C LYS A 74 7.21 3.12 -13.27
N HIS A 75 7.59 2.62 -12.09
CA HIS A 75 8.01 3.43 -10.96
C HIS A 75 9.27 4.24 -11.26
N LEU A 76 10.31 3.65 -11.84
CA LEU A 76 11.56 4.34 -12.19
C LEU A 76 11.33 5.55 -13.10
N LYS A 77 10.27 5.55 -13.91
CA LYS A 77 9.90 6.69 -14.78
C LYS A 77 9.26 7.87 -14.06
N LYS A 78 8.75 7.68 -12.84
CA LYS A 78 7.97 8.67 -12.09
C LYS A 78 8.47 8.90 -10.67
N CYS A 79 9.48 8.15 -10.24
CA CYS A 79 10.05 8.26 -8.91
C CYS A 79 10.50 9.69 -8.64
N ASN A 80 10.13 10.24 -7.48
CA ASN A 80 10.48 11.61 -7.11
C ASN A 80 11.98 11.75 -6.85
N SER A 81 12.63 10.68 -6.41
CA SER A 81 14.09 10.61 -6.20
C SER A 81 14.87 10.51 -7.51
N ARG A 82 14.20 10.46 -8.67
CA ARG A 82 14.88 10.60 -9.96
C ARG A 82 15.31 12.05 -10.14
N GLU A 83 16.57 12.26 -10.48
CA GLU A 83 17.09 13.56 -10.89
C GLU A 83 16.28 14.08 -12.08
N LYS A 84 15.53 15.16 -11.87
CA LYS A 84 14.82 15.84 -12.95
C LYS A 84 15.81 16.80 -13.60
N PRO A 85 15.88 16.87 -14.93
CA PRO A 85 16.68 17.89 -15.59
C PRO A 85 16.21 19.25 -15.10
N LYS A 86 17.14 20.03 -14.55
CA LYS A 86 16.87 21.40 -14.13
C LYS A 86 16.58 22.22 -15.40
N PRO A 87 15.53 23.05 -15.43
CA PRO A 87 15.28 23.94 -16.56
C PRO A 87 16.45 24.90 -16.79
N ASP A 88 16.64 25.38 -18.02
CA ASP A 88 17.74 26.32 -18.36
C ASP A 88 17.67 27.64 -17.59
N PHE A 89 16.47 28.02 -17.14
CA PHE A 89 16.22 29.21 -16.32
C PHE A 89 16.37 28.96 -14.81
N TYR A 90 16.79 27.77 -14.39
CA TYR A 90 17.04 27.48 -12.98
C TYR A 90 18.34 28.14 -12.54
N ILE A 91 18.21 29.18 -11.72
CA ILE A 91 19.32 29.79 -10.99
C ILE A 91 19.23 29.32 -9.54
N GLN A 92 20.20 28.52 -9.12
CA GLN A 92 20.31 28.08 -7.73
C GLN A 92 20.47 29.31 -6.83
N ASP A 93 19.74 29.34 -5.71
CA ASP A 93 19.86 30.38 -4.68
C ASP A 93 19.49 31.82 -5.10
N ILE A 94 18.71 32.01 -6.19
CA ILE A 94 18.25 33.34 -6.63
C ILE A 94 17.47 34.13 -5.55
N ASN A 95 16.80 33.42 -4.64
CA ASN A 95 16.03 34.00 -3.53
C ASN A 95 16.72 33.86 -2.17
N ALA A 96 17.96 33.36 -2.11
CA ALA A 96 18.62 33.05 -0.84
C ALA A 96 18.99 34.30 -0.01
N GLY A 97 18.67 35.50 -0.51
CA GLY A 97 19.13 36.76 0.07
C GLY A 97 20.63 36.96 -0.18
N LEU A 98 21.10 38.20 0.01
CA LEU A 98 22.54 38.42 0.10
C LEU A 98 23.02 37.56 1.27
N ARG A 99 23.97 36.64 1.02
CA ARG A 99 24.75 36.10 2.14
C ARG A 99 25.51 37.30 2.66
N ASP A 100 25.03 37.91 3.75
CA ASP A 100 25.80 38.94 4.43
C ASP A 100 27.17 38.34 4.72
N GLU A 101 28.18 38.82 3.98
CA GLU A 101 29.60 38.63 4.26
C GLU A 101 29.97 39.36 5.55
N THR A 102 29.32 39.00 6.66
CA THR A 102 29.95 39.09 7.97
C THR A 102 30.66 37.78 8.22
N GLU A 103 31.67 37.49 7.39
CA GLU A 103 32.84 36.82 7.90
C GLU A 103 33.37 37.73 9.03
N ILE A 104 33.21 37.30 10.27
CA ILE A 104 34.10 37.75 11.35
C ILE A 104 35.20 36.69 11.39
N PRO A 105 36.40 36.96 10.85
CA PRO A 105 37.54 36.10 11.08
C PRO A 105 38.17 36.49 12.42
N GLU A 106 37.87 35.75 13.48
CA GLU A 106 38.71 35.67 14.68
C GLU A 106 38.75 34.18 15.07
N GLN A 107 39.65 33.39 14.50
CA GLN A 107 41.04 33.21 14.94
C GLN A 107 41.19 33.10 16.47
N LEU A 108 41.30 31.85 16.92
CA LEU A 108 42.31 31.35 17.85
C LEU A 108 42.63 32.23 19.09
N ALA A 109 42.01 31.89 20.23
CA ALA A 109 42.65 31.86 21.55
C ALA A 109 41.81 31.00 22.51
#